data_AF-A0A2G9XHN2-F1
#
_entry.id   AF-A0A2G9XHN2-F1
#
_cell.length_a   1.000
_cell.length_b   1.000
_cell.length_c   1.000
_cell.angle_alpha   90.00
_cell.angle_beta   90.00
_cell.angle_gamma   90.00
#
_symmetry.space_group_name_H-M   'P 1'
#
loop_
_entity.id
_entity.type
_entity.pdbx_description
1 polymer ?
#
loop_
_entity_poly.entity_id
_entity_poly.type
_entity_poly.pdbx_seq_one_letter_code
_entity_poly.pdbx_strand_id
1 'polypeptide(L)'
;MKKCERTRVSRRYPGYLRLYQKEYCLALIRILQEDAADLIDLFQLKETIADLSCRIDEPNIYSAAGKLQRGILNKGIYSPLDMKAEEFNGQAEQYYRNDLRKEHIREAWQFLAQDLQRLETGCVHDGELYRDALQAIIRGQCAADFIALQEQDILEEKASADVIVKLLHLMILTLHADCAMTSLHPVNRSPKVLPAGKQMII
;
A
#
# COMPACT_ATOMS: atom_id res chain seq x y z
N MET A 1 -25.52 7.78 -17.38
CA MET A 1 -26.22 6.48 -17.24
C MET A 1 -26.10 5.54 -18.44
N LYS A 2 -25.73 6.00 -19.65
CA LYS A 2 -25.58 5.13 -20.84
C LYS A 2 -24.55 3.99 -20.71
N LYS A 3 -23.63 4.07 -19.75
CA LYS A 3 -22.56 3.06 -19.52
C LYS A 3 -22.91 1.96 -18.50
N CYS A 4 -24.07 2.02 -17.84
CA CYS A 4 -24.54 0.94 -16.95
C CYS A 4 -25.37 -0.06 -17.75
N GLU A 5 -24.92 -1.32 -17.83
CA GLU A 5 -25.55 -2.33 -18.69
C GLU A 5 -26.77 -2.98 -18.04
N ARG A 6 -26.73 -3.20 -16.71
CA ARG A 6 -27.86 -3.81 -15.98
C ARG A 6 -28.59 -2.79 -15.11
N THR A 7 -29.77 -2.40 -15.57
CA THR A 7 -30.70 -1.55 -14.80
C THR A 7 -32.09 -2.19 -14.75
N ARG A 8 -32.84 -1.96 -13.67
CA ARG A 8 -34.24 -2.40 -13.57
C ARG A 8 -35.10 -1.30 -12.96
N VAL A 9 -36.38 -1.24 -13.29
CA VAL A 9 -37.30 -0.28 -12.67
C VAL A 9 -37.45 -0.60 -11.18
N SER A 10 -37.43 0.43 -10.33
CA SER A 10 -37.62 0.28 -8.89
C SER A 10 -39.10 0.04 -8.57
N ARG A 11 -39.40 -1.07 -7.89
CA ARG A 11 -40.75 -1.33 -7.36
C ARG A 11 -41.12 -0.45 -6.18
N ARG A 12 -40.12 0.01 -5.39
CA ARG A 12 -40.32 0.85 -4.19
C ARG A 12 -40.46 2.33 -4.53
N TYR A 13 -39.81 2.79 -5.60
CA TYR A 13 -39.80 4.18 -6.02
C TYR A 13 -40.21 4.27 -7.49
N PRO A 14 -41.52 4.45 -7.79
CA PRO A 14 -42.00 4.56 -9.16
C PRO A 14 -41.30 5.70 -9.91
N GLY A 15 -40.93 5.45 -11.17
CA GLY A 15 -40.17 6.40 -12.00
C GLY A 15 -38.65 6.35 -11.81
N TYR A 16 -38.13 5.62 -10.82
CA TYR A 16 -36.69 5.47 -10.61
C TYR A 16 -36.15 4.15 -11.15
N LEU A 17 -34.92 4.17 -11.63
CA LEU A 17 -34.14 2.97 -11.97
C LEU A 17 -33.34 2.52 -10.75
N ARG A 18 -33.41 1.22 -10.44
CA ARG A 18 -32.47 0.57 -9.55
C ARG A 18 -31.22 0.20 -10.35
N LEU A 19 -30.12 0.83 -9.95
CA LEU A 19 -28.77 0.51 -10.41
C LEU A 19 -28.14 -0.48 -9.43
N TYR A 20 -27.48 -1.52 -9.96
CA TYR A 20 -26.66 -2.39 -9.13
C TYR A 20 -25.35 -1.68 -8.79
N GLN A 21 -24.89 -1.79 -7.55
CA GLN A 21 -23.66 -1.12 -7.10
C GLN A 21 -22.46 -1.51 -7.96
N LYS A 22 -22.28 -2.81 -8.24
CA LYS A 22 -21.19 -3.33 -9.10
C LYS A 22 -21.19 -2.64 -10.47
N GLU A 23 -22.35 -2.59 -11.12
CA GLU A 23 -22.55 -1.97 -12.45
C GLU A 23 -22.27 -0.48 -12.44
N TYR A 24 -22.66 0.20 -11.36
CA TYR A 24 -22.37 1.61 -11.18
C TYR A 24 -20.86 1.85 -11.05
N CYS A 25 -20.16 1.08 -10.22
CA CYS A 25 -18.71 1.19 -10.05
C CYS A 25 -17.95 0.89 -11.35
N LEU A 26 -18.33 -0.16 -12.09
CA LEU A 26 -17.73 -0.47 -13.40
C LEU A 26 -17.96 0.66 -14.41
N ALA A 27 -19.16 1.25 -14.42
CA ALA A 27 -19.43 2.40 -15.29
C ALA A 27 -18.57 3.62 -14.93
N LEU A 28 -18.30 3.86 -13.63
CA LEU A 28 -17.39 4.93 -13.20
C LEU A 28 -15.95 4.66 -13.64
N ILE A 29 -15.48 3.41 -13.56
CA ILE A 29 -14.14 3.05 -14.06
C ILE A 29 -14.01 3.33 -15.56
N ARG A 30 -15.00 2.95 -16.36
CA ARG A 30 -15.02 3.24 -17.80
C ARG A 30 -14.99 4.73 -18.09
N ILE A 31 -15.65 5.55 -17.26
CA ILE A 31 -15.57 7.01 -17.35
C ILE A 31 -14.15 7.50 -17.04
N LEU A 32 -13.53 7.02 -15.96
CA LEU A 32 -12.15 7.40 -15.63
C LEU A 32 -11.16 7.01 -16.72
N GLN A 33 -11.31 5.81 -17.30
CA GLN A 33 -10.43 5.32 -18.36
C GLN A 33 -10.56 6.11 -19.66
N GLU A 34 -11.75 6.62 -19.99
CA GLU A 34 -11.98 7.42 -21.20
C GLU A 34 -11.64 8.91 -20.98
N ASP A 35 -12.15 9.51 -19.91
CA ASP A 35 -12.12 10.96 -19.72
C ASP A 35 -10.84 11.44 -19.01
N ALA A 36 -10.12 10.54 -18.32
CA ALA A 36 -8.93 10.86 -17.54
C ALA A 36 -7.70 10.03 -17.96
N ALA A 37 -7.67 9.51 -19.19
CA ALA A 37 -6.56 8.70 -19.71
C ALA A 37 -5.19 9.37 -19.53
N ASP A 38 -5.08 10.64 -19.91
CA ASP A 38 -3.82 11.40 -19.78
C ASP A 38 -3.37 11.53 -18.31
N LEU A 39 -4.33 11.64 -17.38
CA LEU A 39 -4.02 11.70 -15.94
C LEU A 39 -3.58 10.33 -15.41
N ILE A 40 -4.24 9.26 -15.85
CA ILE A 40 -3.85 7.89 -15.48
C ILE A 40 -2.41 7.61 -15.93
N ASP A 41 -2.03 8.07 -17.13
CA ASP A 41 -0.68 7.91 -17.66
C ASP A 41 0.32 8.81 -16.93
N LEU A 42 -0.02 10.10 -16.75
CA LEU A 42 0.83 11.07 -16.07
C LEU A 42 1.17 10.66 -14.62
N PHE A 43 0.21 10.10 -13.90
CA PHE A 43 0.38 9.64 -12.52
C PHE A 43 0.72 8.14 -12.40
N GLN A 44 0.97 7.45 -13.52
CA GLN A 44 1.29 6.01 -13.56
C GLN A 44 0.26 5.11 -12.86
N LEU A 45 -1.02 5.46 -12.93
CA LEU A 45 -2.11 4.79 -12.21
C LEU A 45 -2.72 3.59 -12.95
N LYS A 46 -2.12 3.15 -14.08
CA LYS A 46 -2.66 2.06 -14.90
C LYS A 46 -2.93 0.80 -14.09
N GLU A 47 -1.94 0.38 -13.30
CA GLU A 47 -2.05 -0.81 -12.45
C GLU A 47 -3.06 -0.61 -11.32
N THR A 48 -3.15 0.59 -10.75
CA THR A 48 -4.12 0.92 -9.70
C THR A 48 -5.56 0.83 -10.22
N ILE A 49 -5.83 1.34 -11.42
CA ILE A 49 -7.16 1.25 -12.06
C ILE A 49 -7.49 -0.20 -12.43
N ALA A 50 -6.50 -0.98 -12.88
CA ALA A 50 -6.66 -2.40 -13.15
C ALA A 50 -7.00 -3.19 -11.86
N ASP A 51 -6.25 -2.97 -10.76
CA ASP A 51 -6.53 -3.58 -9.45
C ASP A 51 -7.93 -3.24 -8.95
N LEU A 52 -8.34 -1.97 -9.07
CA LEU A 52 -9.68 -1.53 -8.69
C LEU A 52 -10.77 -2.26 -9.48
N SER A 53 -10.54 -2.47 -10.78
CA SER A 53 -11.45 -3.24 -11.64
C SER A 53 -11.57 -4.69 -11.17
N CYS A 54 -10.44 -5.37 -10.94
CA CYS A 54 -10.40 -6.74 -10.42
C CYS A 54 -11.12 -6.87 -9.08
N ARG A 55 -10.99 -5.87 -8.18
CA ARG A 55 -11.65 -5.86 -6.87
C ARG A 55 -13.17 -5.73 -6.96
N ILE A 56 -13.68 -5.01 -7.96
CA ILE A 56 -15.13 -4.90 -8.21
C ILE A 56 -15.65 -6.16 -8.89
N ASP A 57 -14.86 -6.75 -9.79
CA ASP A 57 -15.29 -7.92 -10.55
C ASP A 57 -15.28 -9.20 -9.73
N GLU A 58 -14.19 -9.45 -9.02
CA GLU A 58 -13.95 -10.64 -8.20
C GLU A 58 -13.53 -10.24 -6.78
N PRO A 59 -14.45 -9.65 -5.99
CA PRO A 59 -14.13 -9.17 -4.65
C PRO A 59 -13.64 -10.26 -3.71
N ASN A 60 -14.14 -11.49 -3.88
CA ASN A 60 -13.72 -12.64 -3.07
C ASN A 60 -12.24 -13.01 -3.28
N ILE A 61 -11.62 -12.58 -4.38
CA ILE A 61 -10.23 -12.85 -4.74
C ILE A 61 -9.36 -11.62 -4.49
N TYR A 62 -9.74 -10.46 -5.04
CA TYR A 62 -8.87 -9.29 -5.07
C TYR A 62 -9.12 -8.30 -3.94
N SER A 63 -10.31 -8.26 -3.33
CA SER A 63 -10.58 -7.31 -2.24
C SER A 63 -9.81 -7.69 -0.97
N ALA A 64 -9.53 -6.70 -0.12
CA ALA A 64 -8.93 -6.94 1.19
C ALA A 64 -9.77 -7.93 2.03
N ALA A 65 -11.10 -7.74 2.07
CA ALA A 65 -12.00 -8.64 2.78
C ALA A 65 -11.91 -10.07 2.24
N GLY A 66 -11.90 -10.25 0.92
CA GLY A 66 -11.75 -11.55 0.28
C GLY A 66 -10.39 -12.20 0.58
N LYS A 67 -9.29 -11.44 0.48
CA LYS A 67 -7.93 -11.91 0.81
C LYS A 67 -7.85 -12.38 2.27
N LEU A 68 -8.35 -11.57 3.19
CA LEU A 68 -8.40 -11.92 4.62
C LEU A 68 -9.25 -13.15 4.86
N GLN A 69 -10.45 -13.23 4.29
CA GLN A 69 -11.30 -14.41 4.44
C GLN A 69 -10.61 -15.67 3.94
N ARG A 70 -9.91 -15.64 2.80
CA ARG A 70 -9.16 -16.80 2.32
C ARG A 70 -7.96 -17.16 3.20
N GLY A 71 -7.30 -16.18 3.80
CA GLY A 71 -6.21 -16.43 4.74
C GLY A 71 -6.69 -17.03 6.05
N ILE A 72 -7.86 -16.58 6.53
CA ILE A 72 -8.47 -17.07 7.76
C ILE A 72 -9.10 -18.45 7.58
N LEU A 73 -9.80 -18.67 6.46
CA LEU A 73 -10.50 -19.92 6.20
C LEU A 73 -9.51 -20.99 5.76
N ASN A 74 -9.42 -22.07 6.53
CA ASN A 74 -8.68 -23.27 6.13
C ASN A 74 -9.22 -23.91 4.82
N LYS A 75 -8.39 -24.72 4.16
CA LYS A 75 -8.75 -25.45 2.93
C LYS A 75 -10.00 -26.31 3.16
N GLY A 76 -11.14 -25.90 2.59
CA GLY A 76 -12.38 -26.68 2.58
C GLY A 76 -13.63 -25.91 3.01
N ILE A 77 -13.50 -24.74 3.65
CA ILE A 77 -14.62 -23.86 4.00
C ILE A 77 -14.63 -22.66 3.07
N TYR A 78 -15.74 -22.46 2.35
CA TYR A 78 -15.85 -21.42 1.32
C TYR A 78 -16.52 -20.13 1.82
N SER A 79 -17.13 -20.16 3.01
CA SER A 79 -17.82 -19.01 3.60
C SER A 79 -17.62 -18.95 5.12
N PRO A 80 -17.34 -17.77 5.68
CA PRO A 80 -17.33 -17.58 7.14
C PRO A 80 -18.66 -17.90 7.82
N LEU A 81 -19.77 -17.90 7.07
CA LEU A 81 -21.10 -18.21 7.59
C LEU A 81 -21.36 -19.71 7.76
N ASP A 82 -20.50 -20.56 7.19
CA ASP A 82 -20.63 -22.02 7.26
C ASP A 82 -19.97 -22.62 8.52
N MET A 83 -19.42 -21.77 9.40
CA MET A 83 -18.71 -22.19 10.60
C MET A 83 -19.21 -21.46 11.84
N LYS A 84 -18.91 -22.02 13.01
CA LYS A 84 -19.25 -21.37 14.29
C LYS A 84 -18.41 -20.11 14.47
N ALA A 85 -19.01 -19.06 15.02
CA ALA A 85 -18.34 -17.79 15.26
C ALA A 85 -17.07 -17.93 16.13
N GLU A 86 -17.11 -18.77 17.16
CA GLU A 86 -15.95 -19.04 18.03
C GLU A 86 -14.78 -19.65 17.26
N GLU A 87 -15.07 -20.59 16.36
CA GLU A 87 -14.06 -21.25 15.52
C GLU A 87 -13.46 -20.27 14.51
N PHE A 88 -14.30 -19.43 13.89
CA PHE A 88 -13.83 -18.40 12.96
C PHE A 88 -12.92 -17.40 13.65
N ASN A 89 -13.30 -16.93 14.84
CA ASN A 89 -12.52 -15.98 15.61
C ASN A 89 -11.16 -16.56 16.01
N GLY A 90 -11.11 -17.84 16.40
CA GLY A 90 -9.86 -18.53 16.71
C GLY A 90 -8.93 -18.62 15.49
N GLN A 91 -9.47 -19.01 14.33
CA GLN A 91 -8.70 -19.04 13.08
C GLN A 91 -8.23 -17.64 12.66
N ALA A 92 -9.09 -16.62 12.83
CA ALA A 92 -8.75 -15.25 12.52
C ALA A 92 -7.60 -14.72 13.40
N GLU A 93 -7.66 -14.96 14.71
CA GLU A 93 -6.60 -14.57 15.63
C GLU A 93 -5.28 -15.26 15.28
N GLN A 94 -5.30 -16.57 14.99
CA GLN A 94 -4.11 -17.30 14.56
C GLN A 94 -3.52 -16.71 13.28
N TYR A 95 -4.34 -16.46 12.26
CA TYR A 95 -3.93 -15.88 10.99
C TYR A 95 -3.33 -14.48 11.16
N TYR A 96 -3.99 -13.61 11.92
CA TYR A 96 -3.50 -12.24 12.15
C TYR A 96 -2.19 -12.20 12.93
N ARG A 97 -2.06 -13.02 13.99
CA ARG A 97 -0.87 -13.00 14.85
C ARG A 97 0.34 -13.68 14.22
N ASN A 98 0.13 -14.69 13.39
CA ASN A 98 1.22 -15.51 12.85
C ASN A 98 1.44 -15.22 11.37
N ASP A 99 0.51 -15.65 10.52
CA ASP A 99 0.71 -15.70 9.08
C ASP A 99 0.79 -14.29 8.48
N LEU A 100 -0.27 -13.48 8.66
CA LEU A 100 -0.34 -12.15 8.09
C LEU A 100 0.74 -11.22 8.67
N ARG A 101 1.02 -11.33 9.97
CA ARG A 101 2.11 -10.59 10.62
C ARG A 101 3.45 -10.92 9.98
N LYS A 102 3.78 -12.21 9.82
CA LYS A 102 5.05 -12.65 9.22
C LYS A 102 5.14 -12.23 7.75
N GLU A 103 4.05 -12.31 6.99
CA GLU A 103 4.00 -11.82 5.61
C GLU A 103 4.33 -10.32 5.52
N HIS A 104 3.65 -9.47 6.30
CA HIS A 104 3.93 -8.04 6.32
C HIS A 104 5.34 -7.70 6.81
N ILE A 105 5.85 -8.41 7.83
CA ILE A 105 7.22 -8.22 8.29
C ILE A 105 8.21 -8.57 7.18
N ARG A 106 8.03 -9.70 6.46
CA ARG A 106 8.91 -10.06 5.35
C ARG A 106 8.90 -9.02 4.23
N GLU A 107 7.72 -8.54 3.87
CA GLU A 107 7.59 -7.48 2.86
C GLU A 107 8.33 -6.20 3.30
N ALA A 108 8.08 -5.74 4.52
CA ALA A 108 8.78 -4.59 5.09
C ALA A 108 10.30 -4.81 5.20
N TRP A 109 10.72 -6.03 5.50
CA TRP A 109 12.13 -6.42 5.59
C TRP A 109 12.83 -6.29 4.23
N GLN A 110 12.16 -6.68 3.15
CA GLN A 110 12.67 -6.53 1.79
C GLN A 110 12.81 -5.07 1.39
N PHE A 111 11.85 -4.21 1.75
CA PHE A 111 11.97 -2.77 1.53
C PHE A 111 13.15 -2.17 2.30
N LEU A 112 13.27 -2.48 3.59
CA LEU A 112 14.39 -2.02 4.40
C LEU A 112 15.74 -2.49 3.82
N ALA A 113 15.84 -3.74 3.35
CA ALA A 113 17.04 -4.26 2.72
C ALA A 113 17.45 -3.42 1.49
N GLN A 114 16.49 -3.10 0.62
CA GLN A 114 16.73 -2.28 -0.58
C GLN A 114 17.16 -0.87 -0.23
N ASP A 115 16.54 -0.26 0.78
CA ASP A 115 16.89 1.10 1.22
C ASP A 115 18.30 1.14 1.80
N LEU A 116 18.66 0.18 2.65
CA LEU A 116 20.01 0.09 3.21
C LEU A 116 21.06 -0.16 2.13
N GLN A 117 20.76 -0.99 1.13
CA GLN A 117 21.64 -1.20 -0.01
C GLN A 117 21.91 0.12 -0.77
N ARG A 118 20.88 0.95 -0.99
CA ARG A 118 21.02 2.26 -1.65
C ARG A 118 21.89 3.22 -0.84
N LEU A 119 21.77 3.21 0.49
CA LEU A 119 22.62 4.01 1.39
C LEU A 119 24.08 3.54 1.32
N GLU A 120 24.31 2.23 1.37
CA GLU A 120 25.65 1.64 1.36
C GLU A 120 26.39 1.94 0.04
N THR A 121 25.72 1.81 -1.11
CA THR A 121 26.29 2.11 -2.42
C THR A 121 26.49 3.61 -2.67
N GLY A 122 26.02 4.49 -1.79
CA GLY A 122 26.20 5.94 -1.90
C GLY A 122 25.36 6.57 -3.03
N CYS A 123 24.22 5.98 -3.38
CA CYS A 123 23.32 6.52 -4.40
C CYS A 123 22.51 7.74 -3.91
N VAL A 124 22.89 8.33 -2.77
CA VAL A 124 22.21 9.44 -2.09
C VAL A 124 23.13 10.66 -2.06
N HIS A 125 22.56 11.86 -2.15
CA HIS A 125 23.29 13.11 -1.86
C HIS A 125 23.86 13.05 -0.44
N ASP A 126 25.11 13.49 -0.24
CA ASP A 126 25.86 13.28 1.02
C ASP A 126 26.03 11.80 1.41
N GLY A 127 26.14 10.90 0.42
CA GLY A 127 26.22 9.44 0.62
C GLY A 127 27.34 8.97 1.56
N GLU A 128 28.43 9.74 1.72
CA GLU A 128 29.50 9.43 2.69
C GLU A 128 28.99 9.53 4.13
N LEU A 129 28.21 10.57 4.48
CA LEU A 129 27.64 10.73 5.82
C LEU A 129 26.69 9.58 6.17
N TYR A 130 25.82 9.19 5.24
CA TYR A 130 24.87 8.09 5.43
C TYR A 130 25.58 6.74 5.52
N ARG A 131 26.63 6.52 4.73
CA ARG A 131 27.44 5.31 4.80
C ARG A 131 28.18 5.21 6.14
N ASP A 132 28.77 6.29 6.62
CA ASP A 132 29.47 6.32 7.91
C ASP A 132 28.51 6.07 9.07
N ALA A 133 27.33 6.70 9.04
CA ALA A 133 26.27 6.47 10.03
C ALA A 133 25.78 5.01 10.00
N LEU A 134 25.56 4.46 8.80
CA LEU A 134 25.19 3.06 8.61
C LEU A 134 26.24 2.13 9.24
N GLN A 135 27.51 2.32 8.88
CA GLN A 135 28.62 1.53 9.43
C GLN A 135 28.75 1.67 10.95
N ALA A 136 28.51 2.85 11.51
CA ALA A 136 28.51 3.05 12.96
C ALA A 136 27.40 2.25 13.66
N ILE A 137 26.20 2.20 13.09
CA ILE A 137 25.05 1.46 13.66
C ILE A 137 25.29 -0.05 13.61
N ILE A 138 25.71 -0.59 12.47
CA ILE A 138 25.96 -2.03 12.29
C ILE A 138 27.40 -2.46 12.63
N ARG A 139 28.18 -1.54 13.22
CA ARG A 139 29.57 -1.76 13.70
C ARG A 139 30.50 -2.35 12.63
N GLY A 140 30.42 -1.82 11.42
CA GLY A 140 31.28 -2.20 10.29
C GLY A 140 30.91 -3.52 9.60
N GLN A 141 29.77 -4.14 9.95
CA GLN A 141 29.21 -5.24 9.18
C GLN A 141 28.66 -4.74 7.83
N CYS A 142 28.53 -5.64 6.85
CA CYS A 142 27.79 -5.37 5.62
C CYS A 142 26.29 -5.30 5.92
N ALA A 143 25.56 -4.35 5.32
CA ALA A 143 24.13 -4.18 5.59
C ALA A 143 23.31 -5.40 5.10
N ALA A 144 23.68 -5.97 3.95
CA ALA A 144 23.04 -7.17 3.42
C ALA A 144 23.20 -8.37 4.36
N ASP A 145 24.40 -8.56 4.92
CA ASP A 145 24.68 -9.66 5.85
C ASP A 145 23.92 -9.47 7.18
N PHE A 146 23.86 -8.23 7.69
CA PHE A 146 23.09 -7.93 8.89
C PHE A 146 21.60 -8.24 8.69
N ILE A 147 21.00 -7.78 7.60
CA ILE A 147 19.59 -8.02 7.28
C ILE A 147 19.30 -9.51 7.07
N ALA A 148 20.15 -10.23 6.35
CA ALA A 148 19.99 -11.68 6.14
C ALA A 148 20.09 -12.46 7.45
N LEU A 149 20.99 -12.05 8.35
CA LEU A 149 21.21 -12.74 9.62
C LEU A 149 20.05 -12.54 10.62
N GLN A 150 19.42 -11.35 10.63
CA GLN A 150 18.41 -11.01 11.64
C GLN A 150 16.96 -11.36 11.23
N GLU A 151 16.69 -11.70 9.97
CA GLU A 151 15.33 -11.90 9.45
C GLU A 151 14.53 -12.91 10.28
N GLN A 152 15.10 -14.10 10.51
CA GLN A 152 14.41 -15.19 11.19
C GLN A 152 14.13 -14.86 12.66
N ASP A 153 15.08 -14.21 13.34
CA ASP A 153 14.91 -13.82 14.74
C ASP A 153 13.86 -12.72 14.92
N ILE A 154 13.70 -11.83 13.93
CA ILE A 154 12.64 -10.82 13.92
C ILE A 154 11.28 -11.48 13.65
N LEU A 155 11.19 -12.39 12.68
CA LEU A 155 9.94 -13.08 12.35
C LEU A 155 9.41 -13.95 13.50
N GLU A 156 10.32 -14.56 14.26
CA GLU A 156 10.00 -15.41 15.41
C GLU A 156 9.98 -14.66 16.76
N GLU A 157 10.12 -13.33 16.76
CA GLU A 157 10.13 -12.48 17.97
C GLU A 157 11.20 -12.88 19.00
N LYS A 158 12.38 -13.29 18.51
CA LYS A 158 13.56 -13.71 19.29
C LYS A 158 14.73 -12.73 19.22
N ALA A 159 14.61 -11.67 18.42
CA ALA A 159 15.66 -10.67 18.29
C ALA A 159 15.99 -10.02 19.64
N SER A 160 17.29 -9.84 19.89
CA SER A 160 17.76 -9.19 21.11
C SER A 160 17.43 -7.70 21.13
N ALA A 161 17.38 -7.09 22.32
CA ALA A 161 17.14 -5.66 22.46
C ALA A 161 18.18 -4.81 21.69
N ASP A 162 19.45 -5.25 21.62
CA ASP A 162 20.49 -4.58 20.84
C ASP A 162 20.17 -4.57 19.34
N VAL A 163 19.67 -5.69 18.81
CA VAL A 163 19.24 -5.80 17.41
C VAL A 163 18.06 -4.87 17.13
N ILE A 164 17.05 -4.84 18.02
CA ILE A 164 15.89 -3.96 17.87
C ILE A 164 16.31 -2.48 17.88
N VAL A 165 17.21 -2.08 18.78
CA VAL A 165 17.73 -0.70 18.82
C VAL A 165 18.46 -0.34 17.52
N LYS A 166 19.29 -1.25 16.99
CA LYS A 166 19.95 -1.05 15.70
C LYS A 166 18.93 -0.87 14.58
N LEU A 167 17.91 -1.73 14.50
CA LEU A 167 16.86 -1.62 13.49
C LEU A 167 16.10 -0.30 13.58
N LEU A 168 15.77 0.17 14.78
CA LEU A 168 15.14 1.48 14.97
C LEU A 168 16.03 2.61 14.43
N HIS A 169 17.33 2.59 14.72
CA HIS A 169 18.26 3.58 14.18
C HIS A 169 18.37 3.49 12.65
N LEU A 170 18.38 2.29 12.09
CA LEU A 170 18.39 2.08 10.64
C LEU A 170 17.12 2.63 9.98
N MET A 171 15.95 2.41 10.57
CA MET A 171 14.69 2.99 10.09
C MET A 171 14.70 4.52 10.13
N ILE A 172 15.24 5.12 11.19
CA ILE A 172 15.38 6.58 11.28
C ILE A 172 16.33 7.09 10.19
N LEU A 173 17.43 6.37 9.93
CA LEU A 173 18.40 6.73 8.91
C LEU A 173 17.79 6.70 7.51
N THR A 174 17.04 5.65 7.16
CA THR A 174 16.38 5.52 5.85
C THR A 174 15.31 6.60 5.68
N LEU A 175 14.48 6.84 6.70
CA LEU A 175 13.47 7.91 6.67
C LEU A 175 14.10 9.30 6.48
N HIS A 176 15.23 9.57 7.14
CA HIS A 176 15.94 10.84 6.98
C HIS A 176 16.49 10.98 5.56
N ALA A 177 17.08 9.93 5.00
CA ALA A 177 17.60 9.93 3.63
C ALA A 177 16.49 10.17 2.60
N ASP A 178 15.33 9.52 2.75
CA ASP A 178 14.16 9.71 1.88
C ASP A 178 13.62 11.14 1.93
N CYS A 179 13.55 11.72 3.13
CA CYS A 179 13.14 13.11 3.31
C CYS A 179 14.12 14.07 2.64
N ALA A 180 15.43 13.83 2.79
CA ALA A 180 16.46 14.64 2.15
C ALA A 180 16.37 14.55 0.62
N MET A 181 16.19 13.36 0.05
CA MET A 181 16.00 13.17 -1.39
C MET A 181 14.75 13.89 -1.93
N THR A 182 13.62 13.79 -1.20
CA THR A 182 12.36 14.42 -1.59
C THR A 182 12.44 15.95 -1.57
N SER A 183 13.21 16.52 -0.63
CA SER A 183 13.42 17.96 -0.54
C SER A 183 14.26 18.55 -1.68
N LEU A 184 15.08 17.73 -2.35
CA LEU A 184 15.95 18.12 -3.48
C LEU A 184 15.25 18.07 -4.85
N HIS A 185 14.10 17.41 -4.95
CA HIS A 185 13.20 17.51 -6.10
C HIS A 185 12.00 18.40 -5.74
N PRO A 186 12.11 19.74 -5.85
CA PRO A 186 10.93 20.57 -5.81
C PRO A 186 10.06 20.19 -7.01
N VAL A 187 8.97 19.46 -6.75
CA VAL A 187 7.83 19.41 -7.66
C VAL A 187 7.54 20.85 -8.07
N ASN A 188 7.72 21.12 -9.35
CA ASN A 188 7.61 22.42 -10.00
C ASN A 188 6.26 23.06 -9.62
N ARG A 189 6.24 23.83 -8.52
CA ARG A 189 5.07 24.59 -8.12
C ARG A 189 4.99 25.76 -9.08
N SER A 190 4.17 25.61 -10.11
CA SER A 190 3.82 26.68 -11.04
C SER A 190 3.52 27.96 -10.25
N PRO A 191 3.97 29.14 -10.73
CA PRO A 191 3.72 30.39 -10.02
C PRO A 191 2.21 30.58 -9.83
N LYS A 192 1.79 30.81 -8.59
CA LYS A 192 0.42 31.19 -8.25
C LYS A 192 0.03 32.40 -9.11
N VAL A 193 -0.80 32.18 -10.12
CA VAL A 193 -1.51 33.26 -10.80
C VAL A 193 -2.49 33.83 -9.79
N LEU A 194 -2.16 34.99 -9.24
CA LEU A 194 -3.09 35.80 -8.46
C LEU A 194 -4.28 36.15 -9.37
N PRO A 195 -5.54 35.85 -8.98
CA PRO A 195 -6.68 36.25 -9.78
C PRO A 195 -6.77 37.79 -9.81
N ALA A 196 -6.84 38.32 -11.03
CA ALA A 196 -7.00 39.75 -11.30
C ALA A 196 -8.15 40.33 -10.47
N GLY A 197 -7.85 41.43 -9.78
CA GLY A 197 -8.83 42.17 -9.01
C GLY A 197 -10.00 42.59 -9.87
N LYS A 198 -11.21 42.23 -9.44
CA LYS A 198 -12.42 42.98 -9.77
C LYS A 198 -12.23 44.40 -9.24
N GLN A 199 -12.08 45.38 -10.12
CA GLN A 199 -12.48 46.75 -9.82
C GLN A 199 -13.94 46.92 -10.20
N MET A 200 -14.69 47.36 -9.20
CA MET A 200 -16.12 47.66 -9.22
C MET A 200 -16.26 49.18 -9.36
N ILE A 201 -17.03 49.61 -10.37
CA ILE A 201 -17.97 50.74 -10.40
C ILE A 201 -17.44 52.11 -9.91
N ILE A 202 -17.33 53.06 -10.86
CA ILE A 202 -18.19 54.27 -10.89
C ILE A 202 -18.69 54.41 -12.33
#